data_AF-A0A6B9TLA4-F1
#
_entry.id   AF-A0A6B9TLA4-F1
#
_cell.length_a   1.000
_cell.length_b   1.000
_cell.length_c   1.000
_cell.angle_alpha   90.00
_cell.angle_beta   90.00
_cell.angle_gamma   90.00
#
_symmetry.space_group_name_H-M   'P 1'
#
loop_
_entity.id
_entity.type
_entity.pdbx_description
1 polymer ?
#
loop_
_entity_poly.entity_id
_entity_poly.type
_entity_poly.pdbx_seq_one_letter_code
_entity_poly.pdbx_strand_id
1 'polypeptide(L)'
;MDVLSVIVMLALFLLLLAFIFSAGLMTPVIGRKNLLFVVFIGFIAGCVGGAFLISPVYDEIPEIARSIYLSTSGATETVTADVSTGTDIERLKEDLASQEGVVDVQSEGIVIKTDKFTEERKRIIEDKIAVIDSNITSWKVYTNGTIILQVKRGYNPVNALENLAEWLMYTGGINTRYSTVKLVVEVKPANVDTVVSYLEARDIVVTGVRGPAEEKVAELRRSLPAKSNIVLFCGVLGVLTGLAGVFIDSIMGFFMKIYRKYRGGE
;
A
#
# COMPACT_ATOMS: atom_id res chain seq x y z
N MET A 1 -2.94 11.40 1.94
CA MET A 1 -3.35 12.81 2.12
C MET A 1 -2.13 13.63 1.69
N ASP A 2 -2.25 14.92 1.41
CA ASP A 2 -1.04 15.67 1.05
C ASP A 2 -0.11 15.85 2.25
N VAL A 3 1.21 15.83 2.01
CA VAL A 3 2.26 16.05 3.03
C VAL A 3 1.99 17.31 3.85
N LEU A 4 1.44 18.36 3.23
CA LEU A 4 1.03 19.58 3.91
C LEU A 4 -0.01 19.32 5.02
N SER A 5 -1.01 18.48 4.74
CA SER A 5 -2.07 18.13 5.68
C SER A 5 -1.53 17.34 6.87
N VAL A 6 -0.56 16.44 6.62
CA VAL A 6 0.15 15.71 7.68
C VAL A 6 0.88 16.67 8.62
N ILE A 7 1.64 17.62 8.06
CA ILE A 7 2.38 18.63 8.85
C ILE A 7 1.43 19.48 9.69
N VAL A 8 0.31 19.92 9.10
CA VAL A 8 -0.69 20.74 9.81
C VAL A 8 -1.29 19.96 10.98
N MET A 9 -1.65 18.69 10.80
CA MET A 9 -2.21 17.89 11.90
C MET A 9 -1.22 17.62 13.03
N LEU A 10 0.07 17.40 12.71
CA LEU A 10 1.13 17.31 13.73
C LEU A 10 1.28 18.63 14.50
N ALA A 11 1.26 19.76 13.81
CA ALA A 11 1.35 21.07 14.46
C ALA A 11 0.13 21.33 15.38
N LEU A 12 -1.08 20.98 14.93
CA LEU A 12 -2.29 21.08 15.75
C LEU A 12 -2.23 20.17 16.98
N PHE A 13 -1.66 18.96 16.85
CA PHE A 13 -1.50 18.06 17.99
C PHE A 13 -0.53 18.63 19.03
N LEU A 14 0.59 19.22 18.58
CA LEU A 14 1.53 19.91 19.48
C LEU A 14 0.88 21.12 20.17
N LEU A 15 0.05 21.88 19.45
CA LEU A 15 -0.73 22.98 20.02
C LEU A 15 -1.70 22.47 21.09
N LEU A 16 -2.38 21.35 20.84
CA LEU A 16 -3.26 20.70 21.81
C LEU A 16 -2.49 20.26 23.06
N LEU A 17 -1.29 19.69 22.92
CA LEU A 17 -0.43 19.36 24.05
C LEU A 17 0.00 20.61 24.84
N ALA A 18 0.36 21.69 24.15
CA ALA A 18 0.69 22.97 24.80
C ALA A 18 -0.52 23.55 25.57
N PHE A 19 -1.73 23.37 25.07
CA PHE A 19 -2.96 23.74 25.78
C PHE A 19 -3.17 22.90 27.05
N ILE A 20 -2.99 21.58 26.97
CA ILE A 20 -3.05 20.68 28.14
C ILE A 20 -1.99 21.08 29.18
N PHE A 21 -0.79 21.39 28.72
CA PHE A 21 0.30 21.87 29.59
C PHE A 21 -0.09 23.17 30.32
N SER A 22 -0.64 24.14 29.59
CA SER A 22 -1.10 25.41 30.14
C SER A 22 -2.22 25.24 31.18
N ALA A 23 -3.19 24.34 30.92
CA ALA A 23 -4.21 23.98 31.90
C ALA A 23 -3.59 23.36 33.17
N GLY A 24 -2.56 22.53 33.02
CA GLY A 24 -1.77 21.99 34.13
C GLY A 24 -1.13 23.09 34.99
N LEU A 25 -0.57 24.13 34.38
CA LEU A 25 0.05 25.26 35.09
C LEU A 25 -0.92 26.04 35.99
N MET A 26 -2.21 26.09 35.65
CA MET A 26 -3.21 26.79 36.45
C MET A 26 -3.64 26.01 37.71
N THR A 27 -3.30 24.72 37.79
CA THR A 27 -3.80 23.81 38.83
C THR A 27 -3.21 24.01 40.23
N PRO A 28 -1.90 24.30 40.40
CA PRO A 28 -1.32 24.60 41.71
C PRO A 28 -2.02 25.76 42.44
N VAL A 29 -2.63 26.69 41.70
CA VAL A 29 -3.38 27.85 42.24
C VAL A 29 -4.71 27.43 42.88
N ILE A 30 -5.28 26.28 42.50
CA ILE A 30 -6.68 25.88 42.81
C ILE A 30 -6.74 24.72 43.83
N GLY A 31 -5.61 24.08 44.16
CA GLY A 31 -5.47 23.12 45.27
C GLY A 31 -5.31 21.65 44.86
N ARG A 32 -4.69 20.84 45.74
CA ARG A 32 -4.23 19.46 45.47
C ARG A 32 -5.32 18.47 45.01
N LYS A 33 -6.59 18.74 45.30
CA LYS A 33 -7.73 17.90 44.86
C LYS A 33 -7.96 17.96 43.34
N ASN A 34 -7.39 18.95 42.66
CA ASN A 34 -7.56 19.16 41.21
C ASN A 34 -6.51 18.44 40.36
N LEU A 35 -5.53 17.77 40.97
CA LEU A 35 -4.53 16.98 40.25
C LEU A 35 -5.19 15.86 39.42
N LEU A 36 -6.17 15.18 40.02
CA LEU A 36 -6.91 14.09 39.35
C LEU A 36 -7.70 14.63 38.15
N PHE A 37 -8.22 15.86 38.25
CA PHE A 37 -8.94 16.52 37.15
C PHE A 37 -8.02 16.82 35.96
N VAL A 38 -6.78 17.27 36.21
CA VAL A 38 -5.76 17.46 35.15
C VAL A 38 -5.41 16.15 34.47
N VAL A 39 -5.27 15.07 35.24
CA VAL A 39 -4.99 13.74 34.68
C VAL A 39 -6.15 13.30 33.78
N PHE A 40 -7.40 13.43 34.23
CA PHE A 40 -8.57 13.06 33.42
C PHE A 40 -8.71 13.91 32.15
N ILE A 41 -8.57 15.24 32.26
CA ILE A 41 -8.65 16.13 31.10
C ILE A 41 -7.51 15.87 30.14
N GLY A 42 -6.28 15.74 30.64
CA GLY A 42 -5.10 15.45 29.81
C GLY A 42 -5.27 14.13 29.06
N PHE A 43 -5.81 13.10 29.72
CA PHE A 43 -6.10 11.82 29.09
C PHE A 43 -7.16 11.94 28.00
N ILE A 44 -8.31 12.54 28.30
CA ILE A 44 -9.43 12.67 27.36
C ILE A 44 -9.01 13.53 26.16
N ALA A 45 -8.44 14.72 26.41
CA ALA A 45 -7.97 15.61 25.36
C ALA A 45 -6.84 14.96 24.53
N GLY A 46 -5.94 14.22 25.17
CA GLY A 46 -4.90 13.44 24.49
C GLY A 46 -5.46 12.33 23.60
N CYS A 47 -6.48 11.60 24.05
CA CYS A 47 -7.16 10.61 23.23
C CYS A 47 -7.93 11.26 22.06
N VAL A 48 -8.62 12.38 22.29
CA VAL A 48 -9.32 13.13 21.24
C VAL A 48 -8.31 13.63 20.19
N GLY A 49 -7.21 14.28 20.62
CA GLY A 49 -6.13 14.69 19.73
C GLY A 49 -5.48 13.50 19.01
N GLY A 50 -5.30 12.37 19.70
CA GLY A 50 -4.80 11.13 19.11
C GLY A 50 -5.72 10.59 18.02
N ALA A 51 -7.03 10.59 18.24
CA ALA A 51 -8.02 10.08 17.30
C ALA A 51 -8.19 10.97 16.07
N PHE A 52 -8.23 12.29 16.24
CA PHE A 52 -8.54 13.22 15.14
C PHE A 52 -7.30 13.80 14.44
N LEU A 53 -6.15 13.85 15.10
CA LEU A 53 -4.94 14.48 14.55
C LEU A 53 -3.83 13.46 14.27
N ILE A 54 -3.58 12.51 15.19
CA ILE A 54 -2.50 11.51 15.01
C ILE A 54 -2.96 10.30 14.21
N SER A 55 -4.18 9.80 14.41
CA SER A 55 -4.65 8.61 13.68
C SER A 55 -4.65 8.80 12.17
N PRO A 56 -5.07 9.94 11.60
CA PRO A 56 -4.99 10.14 10.15
C PRO A 56 -3.54 10.22 9.66
N VAL A 57 -2.64 10.86 10.40
CA VAL A 57 -1.19 10.85 10.09
C VAL A 57 -0.61 9.45 10.13
N TYR A 58 -1.05 8.64 11.08
CA TYR A 58 -0.57 7.27 11.26
C TYR A 58 -0.92 6.37 10.07
N ASP A 59 -2.06 6.62 9.44
CA ASP A 59 -2.48 5.92 8.21
C ASP A 59 -1.56 6.20 7.02
N GLU A 60 -0.82 7.30 7.04
CA GLU A 60 0.02 7.74 5.93
C GLU A 60 1.48 7.32 6.08
N ILE A 61 1.90 6.85 7.27
CA ILE A 61 3.26 6.37 7.51
C ILE A 61 3.71 5.33 6.47
N PRO A 62 2.90 4.30 6.12
CA PRO A 62 3.29 3.34 5.09
C PRO A 62 3.56 3.97 3.73
N GLU A 63 2.76 4.95 3.31
CA GLU A 63 2.90 5.61 2.01
C GLU A 63 4.11 6.56 1.98
N ILE A 64 4.36 7.27 3.08
CA ILE A 64 5.57 8.10 3.21
C ILE A 64 6.82 7.20 3.16
N ALA A 65 6.80 6.08 3.88
CA ALA A 65 7.88 5.09 3.81
C ALA A 65 8.05 4.55 2.38
N ARG A 66 6.95 4.22 1.70
CA ARG A 66 6.94 3.79 0.29
C ARG A 66 7.65 4.81 -0.59
N SER A 67 7.28 6.09 -0.52
CA SER A 67 7.93 7.14 -1.32
C SER A 67 9.44 7.27 -1.05
N ILE A 68 9.88 7.09 0.19
CA ILE A 68 11.30 7.16 0.57
C ILE A 68 12.03 5.94 0.00
N TYR A 69 11.46 4.74 0.14
CA TYR A 69 12.03 3.52 -0.42
C TYR A 69 12.07 3.58 -1.95
N LEU A 70 11.02 4.08 -2.61
CA LEU A 70 11.01 4.28 -4.05
C LEU A 70 12.05 5.32 -4.50
N SER A 71 12.34 6.33 -3.69
CA SER A 71 13.35 7.34 -4.01
C SER A 71 14.78 6.91 -3.75
N THR A 72 15.00 5.88 -2.90
CA THR A 72 16.33 5.45 -2.44
C THR A 72 16.74 4.06 -2.95
N SER A 73 15.79 3.22 -3.33
CA SER A 73 16.03 1.90 -3.90
C SER A 73 16.44 2.01 -5.36
N GLY A 74 17.52 1.31 -5.73
CA GLY A 74 17.90 1.09 -7.13
C GLY A 74 17.33 -0.19 -7.74
N ALA A 75 16.65 -1.01 -6.95
CA ALA A 75 16.07 -2.29 -7.40
C ALA A 75 14.73 -2.06 -8.08
N THR A 76 14.45 -2.78 -9.17
CA THR A 76 13.21 -2.63 -9.94
C THR A 76 11.98 -3.11 -9.17
N GLU A 77 10.84 -2.49 -9.48
CA GLU A 77 9.50 -2.87 -9.04
C GLU A 77 8.76 -3.50 -10.23
N THR A 78 7.77 -4.34 -9.94
CA THR A 78 6.96 -5.06 -10.93
C THR A 78 5.51 -4.60 -10.84
N VAL A 79 5.02 -3.99 -11.91
CA VAL A 79 3.61 -3.63 -12.08
C VAL A 79 2.92 -4.72 -12.89
N THR A 80 1.87 -5.31 -12.33
CA THR A 80 1.04 -6.30 -13.01
C THR A 80 -0.30 -5.70 -13.41
N ALA A 81 -0.73 -5.92 -14.65
CA ALA A 81 -1.98 -5.39 -15.18
C ALA A 81 -2.72 -6.41 -16.04
N ASP A 82 -4.05 -6.36 -16.01
CA ASP A 82 -4.91 -7.17 -16.87
C ASP A 82 -5.40 -6.33 -18.05
N VAL A 83 -5.03 -6.74 -19.25
CA VAL A 83 -5.35 -6.05 -20.50
C VAL A 83 -6.36 -6.88 -21.29
N SER A 84 -7.39 -6.24 -21.85
CA SER A 84 -8.32 -6.93 -22.76
C SER A 84 -7.57 -7.45 -23.99
N THR A 85 -7.87 -8.68 -24.42
CA THR A 85 -7.27 -9.24 -25.63
C THR A 85 -7.73 -8.55 -26.92
N GLY A 86 -8.73 -7.67 -26.86
CA GLY A 86 -9.12 -6.79 -27.97
C GLY A 86 -8.21 -5.57 -28.15
N THR A 87 -7.30 -5.32 -27.22
CA THR A 87 -6.29 -4.27 -27.32
C THR A 87 -5.07 -4.79 -28.10
N ASP A 88 -4.40 -3.92 -28.86
CA ASP A 88 -3.13 -4.26 -29.50
C ASP A 88 -2.02 -4.39 -28.42
N ILE A 89 -1.83 -5.62 -27.95
CA ILE A 89 -0.91 -5.95 -26.85
C ILE A 89 0.54 -5.67 -27.24
N GLU A 90 0.93 -5.92 -28.49
CA GLU A 90 2.31 -5.71 -28.92
C GLU A 90 2.63 -4.22 -29.02
N ARG A 91 1.73 -3.42 -29.60
CA ARG A 91 1.89 -1.97 -29.60
C ARG A 91 1.90 -1.39 -28.19
N LEU A 92 1.03 -1.88 -27.30
CA LEU A 92 1.04 -1.46 -25.89
C LEU A 92 2.38 -1.79 -25.21
N LYS A 93 2.96 -2.96 -25.48
CA LYS A 93 4.28 -3.35 -24.95
C LYS A 93 5.38 -2.43 -25.46
N GLU A 94 5.37 -2.10 -26.75
CA GLU A 94 6.33 -1.15 -27.34
C GLU A 94 6.18 0.25 -26.73
N ASP A 95 4.95 0.75 -26.63
CA ASP A 95 4.66 2.06 -26.05
C ASP A 95 5.10 2.13 -24.57
N LEU A 96 4.89 1.06 -23.79
CA LEU A 96 5.34 0.97 -22.40
C LEU A 96 6.86 0.85 -22.30
N ALA A 97 7.50 0.05 -23.15
CA ALA A 97 8.95 -0.08 -23.18
C ALA A 97 9.66 1.24 -23.50
N SER A 98 8.97 2.16 -24.21
CA SER A 98 9.47 3.51 -24.49
C SER A 98 9.31 4.50 -23.34
N GLN A 99 8.54 4.16 -22.29
CA GLN A 99 8.34 5.04 -21.14
C GLN A 99 9.61 5.14 -20.29
N GLU A 100 9.85 6.34 -19.75
CA GLU A 100 10.97 6.56 -18.85
C GLU A 100 10.88 5.66 -17.61
N GLY A 101 11.98 4.98 -17.31
CA GLY A 101 12.09 4.11 -16.14
C GLY A 101 11.55 2.70 -16.35
N VAL A 102 10.92 2.37 -17.47
CA VAL A 102 10.58 0.97 -17.80
C VAL A 102 11.85 0.21 -18.19
N VAL A 103 12.04 -0.97 -17.59
CA VAL A 103 13.20 -1.84 -17.79
C VAL A 103 12.85 -3.02 -18.69
N ASP A 104 11.68 -3.62 -18.48
CA ASP A 104 11.20 -4.73 -19.29
C ASP A 104 9.67 -4.80 -19.31
N VAL A 105 9.10 -5.35 -20.38
CA VAL A 105 7.66 -5.55 -20.54
C VAL A 105 7.40 -6.95 -21.09
N GLN A 106 6.64 -7.75 -20.34
CA GLN A 106 6.34 -9.13 -20.68
C GLN A 106 4.86 -9.45 -20.48
N SER A 107 4.37 -10.44 -21.21
CA SER A 107 3.09 -11.09 -20.96
C SER A 107 3.32 -12.45 -20.31
N GLU A 108 2.79 -12.66 -19.11
CA GLU A 108 2.98 -13.91 -18.36
C GLU A 108 1.88 -14.95 -18.60
N GLY A 109 0.69 -14.51 -19.00
CA GLY A 109 -0.43 -15.42 -19.12
C GLY A 109 -1.71 -14.81 -19.64
N ILE A 110 -2.72 -15.67 -19.78
CA ILE A 110 -4.02 -15.36 -20.35
C ILE A 110 -5.09 -15.96 -19.45
N VAL A 111 -6.10 -15.18 -19.13
CA VAL A 111 -7.33 -15.67 -18.51
C VAL A 111 -8.42 -15.65 -19.56
N ILE A 112 -9.05 -16.79 -19.79
CA ILE A 112 -10.10 -16.96 -20.79
C ILE A 112 -11.37 -17.36 -20.05
N LYS A 113 -12.46 -16.66 -20.33
CA LYS A 113 -13.81 -17.06 -19.93
C LYS A 113 -14.59 -17.58 -21.11
N THR A 114 -15.15 -18.76 -20.90
CA THR A 114 -15.92 -19.51 -21.88
C THR A 114 -17.28 -19.91 -21.32
N ASP A 115 -18.08 -20.59 -22.13
CA ASP A 115 -19.21 -21.36 -21.65
C ASP A 115 -18.77 -22.46 -20.66
N LYS A 116 -19.69 -22.87 -19.78
CA LYS A 116 -19.47 -23.97 -18.84
C LYS A 116 -19.39 -25.29 -19.60
N PHE A 117 -18.60 -26.23 -19.10
CA PHE A 117 -18.43 -27.55 -19.71
C PHE A 117 -18.30 -28.63 -18.63
N THR A 118 -18.43 -29.90 -19.04
CA THR A 118 -18.39 -31.06 -18.14
C THR A 118 -16.96 -31.37 -17.67
N GLU A 119 -16.82 -32.14 -16.58
CA GLU A 119 -15.50 -32.61 -16.09
C GLU A 119 -14.80 -33.52 -17.11
N GLU A 120 -15.56 -34.30 -17.88
CA GLU A 120 -15.00 -35.09 -18.99
C GLU A 120 -14.38 -34.16 -20.05
N ARG A 121 -15.09 -33.11 -20.44
CA ARG A 121 -14.60 -32.14 -21.40
C ARG A 121 -13.39 -31.39 -20.89
N LYS A 122 -13.36 -31.04 -19.60
CA LYS A 122 -12.19 -30.45 -18.93
C LYS A 122 -10.93 -31.30 -19.15
N ARG A 123 -11.00 -32.62 -18.91
CA ARG A 123 -9.85 -33.52 -19.07
C ARG A 123 -9.33 -33.54 -20.50
N ILE A 124 -10.24 -33.52 -21.48
CA ILE A 124 -9.87 -33.45 -22.91
C ILE A 124 -9.16 -32.13 -23.22
N ILE A 125 -9.67 -31.01 -22.70
CA ILE A 125 -9.02 -29.70 -22.86
C ILE A 125 -7.62 -29.73 -22.24
N GLU A 126 -7.48 -30.20 -21.00
CA GLU A 126 -6.20 -30.29 -20.29
C GLU A 126 -5.17 -31.18 -21.01
N ASP A 127 -5.60 -32.28 -21.64
CA ASP A 127 -4.74 -33.17 -22.42
C ASP A 127 -4.28 -32.56 -23.75
N LYS A 128 -5.12 -31.70 -24.37
CA LYS A 128 -4.87 -31.18 -25.72
C LYS A 128 -4.25 -29.79 -25.76
N ILE A 129 -4.31 -28.98 -24.70
CA ILE A 129 -3.78 -27.60 -24.69
C ILE A 129 -2.34 -27.51 -25.23
N ALA A 130 -1.42 -28.34 -24.76
CA ALA A 130 -0.02 -28.31 -25.23
C ALA A 130 0.16 -28.76 -26.69
N VAL A 131 -0.79 -29.53 -27.24
CA VAL A 131 -0.78 -29.95 -28.64
C VAL A 131 -1.33 -28.85 -29.54
N ILE A 132 -2.32 -28.09 -29.05
CA ILE A 132 -2.94 -26.97 -29.76
C ILE A 132 -1.92 -25.84 -29.93
N ASP A 133 -1.18 -25.50 -28.87
CA ASP A 133 -0.11 -24.51 -28.95
C ASP A 133 1.06 -24.90 -28.04
N SER A 134 2.18 -25.26 -28.67
CA SER A 134 3.42 -25.65 -27.98
C SER A 134 4.13 -24.51 -27.21
N ASN A 135 3.62 -23.27 -27.33
CA ASN A 135 4.10 -22.12 -26.58
C ASN A 135 3.34 -21.92 -25.26
N ILE A 136 2.26 -22.67 -25.02
CA ILE A 136 1.60 -22.72 -23.71
C ILE A 136 2.42 -23.62 -22.79
N THR A 137 2.88 -23.07 -21.67
CA THR A 137 3.79 -23.75 -20.73
C THR A 137 3.07 -24.36 -19.53
N SER A 138 1.96 -23.76 -19.11
CA SER A 138 1.13 -24.28 -18.02
C SER A 138 -0.33 -23.84 -18.18
N TRP A 139 -1.24 -24.61 -17.58
CA TRP A 139 -2.67 -24.31 -17.64
C TRP A 139 -3.43 -24.76 -16.39
N LYS A 140 -4.54 -24.09 -16.11
CA LYS A 140 -5.57 -24.51 -15.14
C LYS A 140 -6.93 -24.35 -15.77
N VAL A 141 -7.70 -25.44 -15.84
CA VAL A 141 -9.03 -25.47 -16.45
C VAL A 141 -10.07 -25.71 -15.37
N TYR A 142 -11.13 -24.91 -15.39
CA TYR A 142 -12.25 -25.00 -14.46
C TYR A 142 -13.56 -25.17 -15.22
N THR A 143 -14.40 -26.12 -14.81
CA THR A 143 -15.70 -26.44 -15.44
C THR A 143 -16.72 -25.32 -15.37
N ASN A 144 -16.48 -24.31 -14.54
CA ASN A 144 -17.21 -23.04 -14.54
C ASN A 144 -16.87 -22.13 -15.76
N GLY A 145 -16.10 -22.64 -16.72
CA GLY A 145 -15.71 -21.94 -17.93
C GLY A 145 -14.57 -20.95 -17.75
N THR A 146 -13.68 -21.12 -16.76
CA THR A 146 -12.41 -20.34 -16.72
C THR A 146 -11.23 -21.22 -17.06
N ILE A 147 -10.39 -20.70 -17.94
CA ILE A 147 -9.13 -21.31 -18.35
C ILE A 147 -8.04 -20.27 -18.10
N ILE A 148 -7.00 -20.65 -17.37
CA ILE A 148 -5.84 -19.81 -17.11
C ILE A 148 -4.66 -20.47 -17.78
N LEU A 149 -3.94 -19.73 -18.60
CA LEU A 149 -2.80 -20.19 -19.38
C LEU A 149 -1.57 -19.36 -19.04
N GLN A 150 -0.39 -19.98 -19.10
CA GLN A 150 0.89 -19.29 -19.19
C GLN A 150 1.53 -19.56 -20.54
N VAL A 151 2.15 -18.54 -21.12
CA VAL A 151 2.83 -18.63 -22.41
C VAL A 151 4.33 -18.42 -22.23
N LYS A 152 5.12 -18.92 -23.18
CA LYS A 152 6.57 -18.65 -23.22
C LYS A 152 6.84 -17.15 -23.31
N ARG A 153 7.92 -16.71 -22.66
CA ARG A 153 8.38 -15.33 -22.72
C ARG A 153 8.62 -14.92 -24.18
N GLY A 154 8.11 -13.75 -24.56
CA GLY A 154 8.22 -13.21 -25.91
C GLY A 154 7.23 -13.77 -26.94
N TYR A 155 6.41 -14.76 -26.57
CA TYR A 155 5.32 -15.23 -27.43
C TYR A 155 4.11 -14.29 -27.34
N ASN A 156 3.48 -13.99 -28.47
CA ASN A 156 2.25 -13.19 -28.48
C ASN A 156 1.09 -14.02 -27.89
N PRO A 157 0.54 -13.63 -26.74
CA PRO A 157 -0.53 -14.36 -26.07
C PRO A 157 -1.82 -14.41 -26.91
N VAL A 158 -2.07 -13.43 -27.77
CA VAL A 158 -3.27 -13.39 -28.62
C VAL A 158 -3.31 -14.59 -29.56
N ASN A 159 -2.16 -15.04 -30.07
CA ASN A 159 -2.09 -16.22 -30.94
C ASN A 159 -2.49 -17.51 -30.19
N ALA A 160 -2.02 -17.69 -28.95
CA ALA A 160 -2.42 -18.84 -28.12
C ALA A 160 -3.93 -18.82 -27.81
N LEU A 161 -4.48 -17.63 -27.56
CA LEU A 161 -5.91 -17.44 -27.35
C LEU A 161 -6.71 -17.84 -28.59
N GLU A 162 -6.34 -17.34 -29.76
CA GLU A 162 -7.06 -17.60 -31.02
C GLU A 162 -7.05 -19.10 -31.36
N ASN A 163 -5.88 -19.73 -31.32
CA ASN A 163 -5.72 -21.17 -31.56
C ASN A 163 -6.60 -22.00 -30.61
N LEU A 164 -6.62 -21.66 -29.33
CA LEU A 164 -7.41 -22.37 -28.34
C LEU A 164 -8.91 -22.10 -28.50
N ALA A 165 -9.31 -20.84 -28.73
CA ALA A 165 -10.70 -20.45 -28.90
C ALA A 165 -11.33 -21.14 -30.13
N GLU A 166 -10.61 -21.16 -31.24
CA GLU A 166 -11.03 -21.84 -32.46
C GLU A 166 -11.20 -23.35 -32.23
N TRP A 167 -10.22 -23.99 -31.58
CA TRP A 167 -10.30 -25.40 -31.26
C TRP A 167 -11.46 -25.73 -30.31
N LEU A 168 -11.69 -24.91 -29.27
CA LEU A 168 -12.79 -25.08 -28.32
C LEU A 168 -14.16 -24.97 -29.01
N MET A 169 -14.30 -24.04 -29.95
CA MET A 169 -15.50 -23.85 -30.74
C MET A 169 -15.75 -25.05 -31.66
N TYR A 170 -14.76 -25.48 -32.45
CA TYR A 170 -14.96 -26.58 -33.41
C TYR A 170 -15.14 -27.95 -32.77
N THR A 171 -14.45 -28.23 -31.67
CA THR A 171 -14.46 -29.58 -31.07
C THR A 171 -15.48 -29.74 -29.95
N GLY A 172 -16.12 -28.67 -29.50
CA GLY A 172 -17.05 -28.73 -28.37
C GLY A 172 -18.16 -27.68 -28.35
N GLY A 173 -18.23 -26.80 -29.35
CA GLY A 173 -19.22 -25.72 -29.37
C GLY A 173 -19.09 -24.74 -28.20
N ILE A 174 -17.90 -24.64 -27.59
CA ILE A 174 -17.64 -23.80 -26.42
C ILE A 174 -17.21 -22.43 -26.93
N ASN A 175 -18.00 -21.40 -26.64
CA ASN A 175 -17.67 -20.04 -27.06
C ASN A 175 -16.84 -19.32 -26.00
N THR A 176 -15.88 -18.52 -26.46
CA THR A 176 -15.17 -17.55 -25.62
C THR A 176 -16.04 -16.32 -25.43
N ARG A 177 -16.27 -15.93 -24.17
CA ARG A 177 -17.06 -14.76 -23.77
C ARG A 177 -16.20 -13.51 -23.62
N TYR A 178 -15.08 -13.65 -22.91
CA TYR A 178 -14.08 -12.60 -22.78
C TYR A 178 -12.73 -13.22 -22.39
N SER A 179 -11.68 -12.46 -22.61
CA SER A 179 -10.32 -12.87 -22.26
C SER A 179 -9.44 -11.68 -21.93
N THR A 180 -8.51 -11.90 -21.02
CA THR A 180 -7.54 -10.90 -20.60
C THR A 180 -6.13 -11.47 -20.64
N VAL A 181 -5.17 -10.63 -21.04
CA VAL A 181 -3.74 -10.91 -20.97
C VAL A 181 -3.20 -10.28 -19.69
N LYS A 182 -2.44 -11.06 -18.93
CA LYS A 182 -1.69 -10.57 -17.77
C LYS A 182 -0.37 -9.99 -18.25
N LEU A 183 -0.28 -8.67 -18.22
CA LEU A 183 0.92 -7.91 -18.52
C LEU A 183 1.74 -7.71 -17.24
N VAL A 184 3.05 -7.78 -17.37
CA VAL A 184 4.04 -7.58 -16.32
C VAL A 184 5.07 -6.58 -16.81
N VAL A 185 5.17 -5.47 -16.09
CA VAL A 185 6.05 -4.34 -16.42
C VAL A 185 7.07 -4.21 -15.30
N GLU A 186 8.35 -4.38 -15.62
CA GLU A 186 9.44 -4.07 -14.70
C GLU A 186 9.80 -2.59 -14.84
N VAL A 187 9.76 -1.85 -13.74
CA VAL A 187 9.90 -0.39 -13.70
C VAL A 187 10.89 0.00 -12.62
N LYS A 188 11.66 1.05 -12.86
CA LYS A 188 12.45 1.71 -11.82
C LYS A 188 11.51 2.31 -10.76
N PRO A 189 11.88 2.22 -9.47
CA PRO A 189 11.02 2.67 -8.38
C PRO A 189 10.46 4.09 -8.52
N ALA A 190 11.27 5.05 -8.97
CA ALA A 190 10.86 6.45 -9.14
C ALA A 190 9.78 6.67 -10.23
N ASN A 191 9.56 5.70 -11.12
CA ASN A 191 8.66 5.84 -12.27
C ASN A 191 7.41 4.95 -12.16
N VAL A 192 7.26 4.19 -11.06
CA VAL A 192 6.13 3.28 -10.85
C VAL A 192 4.79 4.01 -10.97
N ASP A 193 4.62 5.13 -10.26
CA ASP A 193 3.34 5.86 -10.25
C ASP A 193 3.03 6.48 -11.63
N THR A 194 4.05 6.86 -12.40
CA THR A 194 3.89 7.33 -13.79
C THR A 194 3.38 6.21 -14.70
N VAL A 195 3.96 5.02 -14.59
CA VAL A 195 3.53 3.85 -15.38
C VAL A 195 2.13 3.40 -14.99
N VAL A 196 1.81 3.38 -13.69
CA VAL A 196 0.45 3.08 -13.20
C VAL A 196 -0.56 4.07 -13.77
N SER A 197 -0.28 5.37 -13.66
CA SER A 197 -1.16 6.43 -14.20
C SER A 197 -1.33 6.31 -15.72
N TYR A 198 -0.28 5.94 -16.45
CA TYR A 198 -0.32 5.73 -17.90
C TYR A 198 -1.25 4.58 -18.30
N LEU A 199 -1.22 3.47 -17.54
CA LEU A 199 -2.07 2.30 -17.75
C LEU A 199 -3.53 2.63 -17.42
N GLU A 200 -3.79 3.26 -16.27
CA GLU A 200 -5.14 3.64 -15.85
C GLU A 200 -5.80 4.63 -16.81
N ALA A 201 -5.04 5.57 -17.37
CA ALA A 201 -5.53 6.51 -18.37
C ALA A 201 -5.97 5.86 -19.70
N ARG A 202 -5.66 4.58 -19.91
CA ARG A 202 -6.06 3.77 -21.08
C ARG A 202 -7.10 2.70 -20.74
N ASP A 203 -7.78 2.85 -19.60
CA ASP A 203 -8.75 1.88 -19.09
C ASP A 203 -8.15 0.48 -18.86
N ILE A 204 -6.84 0.39 -18.61
CA ILE A 204 -6.15 -0.86 -18.28
C ILE A 204 -6.18 -1.04 -16.75
N VAL A 205 -6.59 -2.22 -16.30
CA VAL A 205 -6.74 -2.51 -14.88
C VAL A 205 -5.41 -2.97 -14.29
N VAL A 206 -4.81 -2.14 -13.43
CA VAL A 206 -3.63 -2.55 -12.65
C VAL A 206 -4.07 -3.50 -11.54
N THR A 207 -3.55 -4.72 -11.55
CA THR A 207 -3.90 -5.79 -10.60
C THR A 207 -2.95 -5.86 -9.41
N GLY A 208 -1.79 -5.20 -9.49
CA GLY A 208 -0.90 -5.06 -8.35
C GLY A 208 0.45 -4.44 -8.69
N VAL A 209 1.14 -3.97 -7.66
CA VAL A 209 2.54 -3.52 -7.69
C VAL A 209 3.30 -4.37 -6.66
N ARG A 210 4.45 -4.91 -7.04
CA ARG A 210 5.30 -5.76 -6.17
C ARG A 210 6.76 -5.43 -6.36
N GLY A 211 7.51 -5.41 -5.27
CA GLY A 211 8.95 -5.33 -5.29
C GLY A 211 9.52 -4.97 -3.92
N PRO A 212 10.83 -4.71 -3.83
CA PRO A 212 11.52 -4.54 -2.56
C PRO A 212 10.97 -3.40 -1.70
N ALA A 213 10.53 -2.29 -2.33
CA ALA A 213 9.91 -1.19 -1.61
C ALA A 213 8.54 -1.61 -1.05
N GLU A 214 7.70 -2.28 -1.86
CA GLU A 214 6.39 -2.77 -1.42
C GLU A 214 6.50 -3.81 -0.30
N GLU A 215 7.49 -4.70 -0.35
CA GLU A 215 7.74 -5.66 0.72
C GLU A 215 8.13 -4.98 2.03
N LYS A 216 8.99 -3.96 1.98
CA LYS A 216 9.39 -3.18 3.15
C LYS A 216 8.22 -2.38 3.74
N VAL A 217 7.35 -1.86 2.89
CA VAL A 217 6.13 -1.16 3.31
C VAL A 217 5.14 -2.13 3.95
N ALA A 218 4.99 -3.34 3.39
CA ALA A 218 4.17 -4.39 3.96
C ALA A 218 4.70 -4.88 5.32
N GLU A 219 6.02 -5.01 5.45
CA GLU A 219 6.70 -5.33 6.71
C GLU A 219 6.46 -4.23 7.75
N LEU A 220 6.65 -2.96 7.37
CA LEU A 220 6.36 -1.81 8.22
C LEU A 220 4.91 -1.83 8.70
N ARG A 221 3.95 -1.99 7.77
CA ARG A 221 2.51 -2.05 8.09
C ARG A 221 2.16 -3.15 9.07
N ARG A 222 2.85 -4.30 9.04
CA ARG A 222 2.66 -5.40 10.00
C ARG A 222 3.29 -5.10 11.36
N SER A 223 4.37 -4.34 11.40
CA SER A 223 5.05 -3.93 12.64
C SER A 223 4.32 -2.81 13.39
N LEU A 224 3.49 -2.04 12.68
CA LEU A 224 2.76 -0.90 13.21
C LEU A 224 1.68 -1.35 14.23
N PRO A 225 1.70 -0.83 15.47
CA PRO A 225 0.65 -1.09 16.45
C PRO A 225 -0.77 -0.77 15.95
N ALA A 226 -1.76 -1.42 16.54
CA ALA A 226 -3.16 -1.08 16.28
C ALA A 226 -3.45 0.40 16.58
N LYS A 227 -4.25 1.06 15.74
CA LYS A 227 -4.59 2.48 15.90
C LYS A 227 -5.13 2.82 17.29
N SER A 228 -5.93 1.94 17.87
CA SER A 228 -6.45 2.09 19.23
C SER A 228 -5.34 2.25 20.27
N ASN A 229 -4.23 1.53 20.10
CA ASN A 229 -3.08 1.61 21.02
C ASN A 229 -2.37 2.96 20.89
N ILE A 230 -2.36 3.56 19.70
CA ILE A 230 -1.78 4.88 19.47
C ILE A 230 -2.65 5.98 20.04
N VAL A 231 -3.97 5.89 19.84
CA VAL A 231 -4.92 6.82 20.48
C VAL A 231 -4.80 6.76 22.00
N LEU A 232 -4.65 5.55 22.56
CA LEU A 232 -4.42 5.36 23.99
C LEU A 232 -3.07 5.96 24.44
N PHE A 233 -2.01 5.75 23.66
CA PHE A 233 -0.69 6.33 23.92
C PHE A 233 -0.72 7.86 23.89
N CYS A 234 -1.44 8.47 22.96
CA CYS A 234 -1.67 9.92 22.93
C CYS A 234 -2.42 10.40 24.18
N GLY A 235 -3.36 9.61 24.72
CA GLY A 235 -3.99 9.87 26.01
C GLY A 235 -2.97 9.88 27.16
N VAL A 236 -2.09 8.89 27.23
CA VAL A 236 -1.01 8.83 28.23
C VAL A 236 -0.04 10.00 28.07
N LEU A 237 0.33 10.37 26.85
CA LEU A 237 1.13 11.57 26.58
C LEU A 237 0.44 12.85 27.06
N GLY A 238 -0.88 12.96 26.88
CA GLY A 238 -1.67 14.06 27.41
C GLY A 238 -1.60 14.13 28.94
N VAL A 239 -1.69 13.00 29.64
CA VAL A 239 -1.49 12.92 31.11
C VAL A 239 -0.11 13.41 31.51
N LEU A 240 0.95 12.89 30.86
CA LEU A 240 2.33 13.26 31.15
C LEU A 240 2.56 14.77 30.93
N THR A 241 1.99 15.31 29.86
CA THR A 241 2.07 16.74 29.53
C THR A 241 1.35 17.59 30.56
N GLY A 242 0.14 17.20 30.99
CA GLY A 242 -0.60 17.88 32.05
C GLY A 242 0.16 17.87 33.38
N LEU A 243 0.71 16.72 33.77
CA LEU A 243 1.53 16.59 34.97
C LEU A 243 2.81 17.43 34.90
N ALA A 244 3.47 17.47 33.74
CA ALA A 244 4.63 18.34 33.53
C ALA A 244 4.30 19.82 33.75
N GLY A 245 3.11 20.26 33.34
CA GLY A 245 2.60 21.60 33.64
C GLY A 245 2.43 21.83 35.14
N VAL A 246 1.77 20.91 35.84
CA VAL A 246 1.54 21.03 37.30
C VAL A 246 2.84 21.15 38.10
N PHE A 247 3.87 20.40 37.72
CA PHE A 247 5.13 20.32 38.45
C PHE A 247 6.24 21.19 37.86
N ILE A 248 5.93 22.16 36.98
CA ILE A 248 6.96 22.94 36.28
C ILE A 248 7.94 23.62 37.24
N ASP A 249 7.46 24.14 38.38
CA ASP A 249 8.31 24.84 39.35
C ASP A 249 9.31 23.89 40.03
N SER A 250 8.89 22.66 40.32
CA SER A 250 9.80 21.61 40.83
C SER A 250 10.80 21.16 39.78
N ILE A 251 10.36 21.02 38.52
CA ILE A 251 11.21 20.62 37.40
C ILE A 251 12.25 21.71 37.12
N MET A 252 11.84 22.98 36.99
CA MET A 252 12.74 24.11 36.80
C MET A 252 13.68 24.29 37.99
N GLY A 253 13.22 24.09 39.23
CA GLY A 253 14.07 24.11 40.42
C GLY A 253 15.14 23.01 40.41
N PHE A 254 14.80 21.82 39.91
CA PHE A 254 15.75 20.72 39.73
C PHE A 254 16.77 21.01 38.62
N PHE A 255 16.31 21.50 37.46
CA PHE A 255 17.19 21.93 36.37
C PHE A 255 18.10 23.08 36.77
N MET A 256 17.61 24.08 37.52
CA MET A 256 18.45 25.16 38.05
C MET A 256 19.48 24.66 39.06
N LYS A 257 19.15 23.66 39.90
CA LYS A 257 20.11 23.03 40.82
C LYS A 257 21.18 22.25 40.05
N ILE A 258 20.81 21.49 39.02
CA ILE A 258 21.77 20.78 38.16
C ILE A 258 22.66 21.78 37.42
N TYR A 259 22.05 22.81 36.83
CA TYR A 259 22.77 23.86 36.10
C TYR A 259 23.75 24.62 37.01
N ARG A 260 23.34 24.98 38.23
CA ARG A 260 24.23 25.57 39.24
C ARG A 260 25.33 24.60 39.71
N LYS A 261 25.05 23.30 39.79
CA LYS A 261 26.06 22.28 40.13
C LYS A 261 27.12 22.09 39.04
N TYR A 262 26.75 22.26 37.77
CA TYR A 262 27.69 22.19 36.63
C TYR A 262 28.42 23.50 36.32
N ARG A 263 27.82 24.66 36.67
CA ARG A 263 28.43 25.98 36.43
C ARG A 263 29.09 26.60 37.68
N GLY A 264 28.78 26.09 38.87
CA GLY A 264 29.37 26.48 40.16
C GLY A 264 30.35 25.45 40.71
N GLY A 265 31.04 24.72 39.82
CA GLY A 265 32.24 23.96 40.17
C GLY A 265 33.46 24.86 40.17
N GLU A 266 33.58 25.66 41.23
CA GLU A 266 34.86 25.95 41.89
C GLU A 266 34.86 25.24 43.24
#